data_AF-A0A559GCJ7-F1
#
_entry.id   AF-A0A559GCJ7-F1
#
_cell.length_a   1.000
_cell.length_b   1.000
_cell.length_c   1.000
_cell.angle_alpha   90.00
_cell.angle_beta   90.00
_cell.angle_gamma   90.00
#
_symmetry.space_group_name_H-M   'P 1'
#
loop_
_entity.id
_entity.type
_entity.pdbx_description
1 polymer ?
#
loop_
_entity_poly.entity_id
_entity_poly.type
_entity_poly.pdbx_seq_one_letter_code
_entity_poly.pdbx_strand_id
1 'polypeptide(L)'
;LQKENHGYSITQKVKEMTDSQVSISPGTMYGTLSKMEKDGLISFVREEEKRKIYQITDLGRKVLDIELKRIERLYRNSREEG
;
A
#
# COMPACT_ATOMS: atom_id res chain seq x y z
N LEU A 1 3.51 -5.47 -1.64
CA LEU A 1 3.26 -5.34 -3.08
C LEU A 1 4.52 -5.06 -3.89
N GLN A 2 5.57 -4.45 -3.31
CA GLN A 2 6.90 -4.50 -3.95
C GLN A 2 7.42 -5.95 -4.11
N LYS A 3 6.98 -6.84 -3.20
CA LYS A 3 6.93 -8.30 -3.35
C LYS A 3 5.46 -8.75 -3.32
N GLU A 4 5.16 -9.88 -3.96
CA GLU A 4 3.84 -10.52 -3.99
C GLU A 4 3.20 -10.55 -2.60
N ASN A 5 1.95 -10.11 -2.47
CA ASN A 5 1.25 -10.14 -1.18
C ASN A 5 -0.28 -10.15 -1.33
N HIS A 6 -0.99 -10.57 -0.29
CA HIS A 6 -2.46 -10.50 -0.22
C HIS A 6 -2.94 -9.47 0.81
N GLY A 7 -4.18 -9.02 0.68
CA GLY A 7 -4.74 -7.92 1.49
C GLY A 7 -4.64 -8.12 3.00
N TYR A 8 -4.91 -9.32 3.51
CA TYR A 8 -4.79 -9.60 4.95
C TYR A 8 -3.37 -9.36 5.50
N SER A 9 -2.33 -9.82 4.79
CA SER A 9 -0.94 -9.65 5.20
C SER A 9 -0.49 -8.19 5.13
N ILE A 10 -1.08 -7.39 4.23
CA ILE A 10 -0.85 -5.94 4.20
C ILE A 10 -1.43 -5.28 5.45
N THR A 11 -2.65 -5.63 5.86
CA THR A 11 -3.28 -5.09 7.07
C THR A 11 -2.48 -5.44 8.33
N GLN A 12 -2.04 -6.69 8.46
CA GLN A 12 -1.22 -7.12 9.61
C GLN A 12 0.09 -6.35 9.68
N LYS A 13 0.78 -6.19 8.54
CA LYS A 13 2.04 -5.46 8.48
C LYS A 13 1.89 -3.99 8.83
N VAL A 14 0.81 -3.32 8.39
CA VAL A 14 0.52 -1.93 8.80
C VAL A 14 0.30 -1.84 10.30
N LYS A 15 -0.44 -2.79 10.89
CA LYS A 15 -0.69 -2.82 12.33
C LYS A 15 0.62 -3.00 13.11
N GLU A 16 1.48 -3.91 12.68
CA GLU A 16 2.79 -4.15 13.29
C GLU A 16 3.71 -2.93 13.18
N MET A 17 3.82 -2.32 11.99
CA MET A 17 4.69 -1.17 11.74
C MET A 17 4.26 0.11 12.47
N THR A 18 3.02 0.18 12.93
CA THR A 18 2.45 1.37 13.58
C THR A 18 2.16 1.15 15.06
N ASP A 19 2.69 0.09 15.66
CA ASP A 19 2.40 -0.29 17.05
C ASP A 19 0.89 -0.29 17.35
N SER A 20 0.11 -0.80 16.40
CA SER A 20 -1.36 -0.82 16.40
C SER A 20 -2.07 0.54 16.39
N GLN A 21 -1.35 1.66 16.22
CA GLN A 21 -1.97 2.99 16.09
C GLN A 21 -2.80 3.13 14.80
N VAL A 22 -2.46 2.37 13.76
CA VAL A 22 -3.22 2.33 12.50
C VAL A 22 -3.79 0.93 12.28
N SER A 23 -5.11 0.86 12.12
CA SER A 23 -5.83 -0.37 11.78
C SER A 23 -6.69 -0.13 10.55
N ILE A 24 -6.50 -0.97 9.52
CA ILE A 24 -7.27 -0.89 8.27
C ILE A 24 -8.34 -1.98 8.29
N SER A 25 -9.62 -1.58 8.23
CA SER A 25 -10.71 -2.55 8.18
C SER A 25 -10.64 -3.39 6.89
N PRO A 26 -11.10 -4.66 6.91
CA PRO A 26 -11.07 -5.51 5.72
C PRO A 26 -11.75 -4.87 4.50
N GLY A 27 -12.91 -4.23 4.69
CA GLY A 27 -13.63 -3.54 3.62
C GLY A 27 -12.80 -2.42 2.98
N THR A 28 -12.11 -1.61 3.79
CA THR A 28 -11.23 -0.55 3.30
C THR A 28 -10.03 -1.12 2.56
N MET A 29 -9.42 -2.19 3.08
CA MET A 29 -8.27 -2.85 2.44
C MET A 29 -8.65 -3.41 1.07
N TYR A 30 -9.72 -4.19 0.97
CA TYR A 30 -10.14 -4.77 -0.31
C TYR A 30 -10.64 -3.71 -1.29
N GLY A 31 -11.34 -2.67 -0.82
CA GLY A 31 -11.72 -1.52 -1.64
C GLY A 31 -10.51 -0.78 -2.21
N THR A 32 -9.47 -0.57 -1.39
CA THR A 32 -8.22 0.06 -1.82
C THR A 32 -7.49 -0.79 -2.85
N LEU A 33 -7.34 -2.10 -2.62
CA LEU A 33 -6.71 -3.01 -3.58
C LEU A 33 -7.45 -3.04 -4.92
N SER A 34 -8.78 -3.13 -4.89
CA SER A 34 -9.62 -3.09 -6.10
C SER A 34 -9.44 -1.80 -6.89
N LYS A 35 -9.38 -0.66 -6.19
CA LYS A 35 -9.11 0.64 -6.82
C LYS A 35 -7.70 0.70 -7.41
N MET A 36 -6.67 0.29 -6.67
CA MET A 36 -5.29 0.28 -7.15
C MET A 36 -5.10 -0.63 -8.37
N GLU A 37 -5.80 -1.76 -8.41
CA GLU A 37 -5.82 -2.67 -9.56
C GLU A 37 -6.50 -2.01 -10.76
N LYS A 38 -7.67 -1.40 -10.56
CA LYS A 38 -8.39 -0.65 -11.60
C LYS A 38 -7.57 0.52 -12.17
N ASP A 39 -6.82 1.21 -11.31
CA ASP A 39 -5.95 2.32 -11.66
C ASP A 39 -4.60 1.84 -12.27
N GLY A 40 -4.38 0.53 -12.39
CA GLY A 40 -3.20 -0.07 -13.00
C GLY A 40 -1.93 0.03 -12.15
N LEU A 41 -2.05 0.38 -10.87
CA LEU A 41 -0.91 0.52 -9.95
C LEU A 41 -0.40 -0.84 -9.44
N ILE A 42 -1.29 -1.82 -9.39
CA ILE A 42 -0.99 -3.20 -9.01
C ILE A 42 -1.68 -4.14 -10.00
N SER A 43 -1.19 -5.37 -10.11
CA SER A 43 -1.78 -6.42 -10.93
C SER A 43 -2.03 -7.67 -10.11
N PHE A 44 -3.14 -8.35 -10.40
CA PHE A 44 -3.37 -9.71 -9.93
C PHE A 44 -2.27 -10.64 -10.47
N VAL A 45 -1.78 -11.52 -9.62
CA VAL A 45 -0.78 -12.54 -9.97
C VAL A 45 -1.43 -13.92 -9.97
N ARG A 46 -2.03 -14.30 -8.84
CA ARG A 46 -2.67 -15.60 -8.65
C ARG A 46 -3.61 -15.58 -7.44
N GLU A 47 -4.37 -16.65 -7.28
CA GLU A 47 -5.21 -16.88 -6.11
C GLU A 47 -4.72 -18.12 -5.36
N GLU A 48 -4.49 -17.98 -4.05
CA GLU A 48 -4.09 -19.07 -3.16
C GLU A 48 -5.05 -19.08 -1.97
N GLU A 49 -5.64 -20.24 -1.63
CA GLU A 49 -6.55 -20.38 -0.49
C GLU A 49 -7.69 -19.34 -0.45
N LYS A 50 -8.28 -19.01 -1.61
CA LYS A 50 -9.30 -17.95 -1.79
C LYS A 50 -8.80 -16.53 -1.51
N ARG A 51 -7.48 -16.31 -1.54
CA ARG A 51 -6.84 -15.01 -1.36
C ARG A 51 -6.17 -14.59 -2.66
N LYS A 52 -6.57 -13.42 -3.17
CA LYS A 52 -5.91 -12.79 -4.30
C LYS A 52 -4.53 -12.26 -3.89
N ILE A 53 -3.53 -12.64 -4.66
CA ILE A 53 -2.14 -12.19 -4.55
C ILE A 53 -1.91 -11.12 -5.62
N TYR A 54 -1.36 -10.00 -5.19
CA TYR A 54 -1.09 -8.84 -6.04
C TYR A 54 0.40 -8.48 -6.05
N GLN A 55 0.83 -7.83 -7.12
CA GLN A 55 2.17 -7.26 -7.26
C GLN A 55 2.09 -5.83 -7.82
N ILE A 56 3.03 -4.97 -7.42
CA ILE A 56 3.12 -3.62 -7.96
C ILE A 56 3.53 -3.63 -9.43
N THR A 57 2.90 -2.79 -10.25
CA THR A 57 3.28 -2.58 -11.66
C THR A 57 4.39 -1.53 -11.75
N ASP A 58 4.96 -1.35 -12.95
CA ASP A 58 5.91 -0.26 -13.18
C ASP A 58 5.28 1.13 -13.05
N LEU A 59 4.00 1.28 -13.43
CA LEU A 59 3.24 2.50 -13.16
C LEU A 59 3.13 2.73 -11.65
N GLY A 60 2.74 1.70 -10.89
CA GLY A 60 2.65 1.76 -9.44
C GLY A 60 3.98 2.16 -8.78
N ARG A 61 5.11 1.65 -9.27
CA ARG A 61 6.45 2.01 -8.77
C ARG A 61 6.76 3.48 -9.00
N LYS A 62 6.45 4.03 -10.17
CA LYS A 62 6.64 5.46 -10.47
C LYS A 62 5.79 6.35 -9.57
N VAL A 63 4.53 5.99 -9.38
CA VAL A 63 3.62 6.73 -8.48
C VAL A 63 4.10 6.67 -7.04
N LEU A 64 4.58 5.50 -6.59
CA LEU A 64 5.15 5.34 -5.25
C LEU A 64 6.38 6.23 -5.03
N ASP A 65 7.30 6.32 -5.99
CA ASP A 65 8.49 7.18 -5.89
C ASP A 65 8.11 8.67 -5.76
N ILE A 66 7.12 9.13 -6.53
CA ILE A 66 6.60 10.50 -6.44
C ILE A 66 6.02 10.76 -5.04
N GLU A 67 5.24 9.81 -4.52
CA GLU A 67 4.59 9.96 -3.23
C GLU A 67 5.58 9.95 -2.06
N LEU A 68 6.63 9.12 -2.13
CA LEU A 68 7.72 9.13 -1.16
C LEU A 68 8.41 10.49 -1.10
N LYS A 69 8.78 11.05 -2.27
CA LYS A 69 9.37 12.40 -2.35
C LYS A 69 8.44 13.48 -1.80
N ARG A 70 7.12 13.33 -1.99
CA ARG A 70 6.11 14.25 -1.44
C ARG A 70 6.10 14.18 0.08
N ILE A 71 6.08 12.98 0.66
CA ILE A 71 6.08 12.76 2.12
C ILE A 71 7.37 13.29 2.75
N GLU A 72 8.53 13.01 2.16
CA GLU A 72 9.83 13.53 2.63
C GLU A 72 9.85 15.06 2.64
N ARG A 73 9.33 15.70 1.59
CA ARG A 73 9.21 17.16 1.55
C ARG A 73 8.31 17.68 2.66
N LEU A 74 7.13 17.08 2.87
CA LEU A 74 6.21 17.50 3.94
C LEU A 74 6.82 17.31 5.32
N TYR A 75 7.52 16.19 5.55
CA TYR A 75 8.21 15.93 6.81
C TYR A 75 9.28 16.99 7.08
N ARG A 76 10.13 17.29 6.10
CA ARG A 76 11.14 18.36 6.24
C ARG A 76 10.51 19.70 6.57
N ASN A 77 9.49 20.13 5.83
CA ASN A 77 8.81 21.41 6.11
C ASN A 77 8.25 21.45 7.54
N SER A 78 7.65 20.35 8.02
CA SER A 78 7.11 20.27 9.40
C SER A 78 8.19 20.34 10.50
N ARG A 79 9.45 20.09 10.15
CA ARG A 79 10.60 20.13 11.07
C ARG A 79 11.33 21.46 11.03
N GLU A 80 11.25 22.21 9.94
CA GLU A 80 11.87 23.53 9.76
C GLU A 80 11.01 24.67 10.34
N GLU A 81 9.70 24.47 10.46
CA GLU A 81 8.75 25.41 11.09
C GLU A 81 8.58 25.17 12.61
N GLY A 82 9.36 24.25 13.21
CA GLY A 82 9.30 23.87 14.63
C GLY A 82 10.45 24.40 15.47
#